data_AF-Q2U4G3-F1
#
_entry.id   AF-Q2U4G3-F1
#
_cell.length_a   1.000
_cell.length_b   1.000
_cell.length_c   1.000
_cell.angle_alpha   90.00
_cell.angle_beta   90.00
_cell.angle_gamma   90.00
#
_symmetry.space_group_name_H-M   'P 1'
#
loop_
_entity.id
_entity.type
_entity.pdbx_description
1 polymer ?
#
loop_
_entity_poly.entity_id
_entity_poly.type
_entity_poly.pdbx_seq_one_letter_code
_entity_poly.pdbx_strand_id
1 'polypeptide(L)'
;MLWLTVVVLSLTSKKWRVFFWCFIAFNTITSVLDAAVIFPQCTPVELNWDKSVEGHCWSANAIDAIGITQGAIAASTDFALSILPIVFLWNIKLPKRVKVGICGIMALGFA
;
A
#
# COMPACT_ATOMS: atom_id res chain seq x y z
N MET A 1 7.81 0.05 -20.99
CA MET A 1 6.71 -0.22 -21.95
C MET A 1 5.92 -1.50 -21.61
N LEU A 2 6.56 -2.61 -21.22
CA LEU A 2 5.89 -3.87 -20.85
C LEU A 2 5.04 -3.84 -19.56
N TRP A 3 5.37 -2.96 -18.61
CA TRP A 3 4.58 -2.80 -17.37
C TRP A 3 3.18 -2.23 -17.62
N LEU A 4 3.05 -1.31 -18.57
CA LEU A 4 1.76 -0.70 -18.92
C LEU A 4 0.82 -1.70 -19.60
N THR A 5 1.34 -2.57 -20.47
CA THR A 5 0.50 -3.57 -21.15
C THR A 5 -0.03 -4.65 -20.21
N VAL A 6 0.75 -5.08 -19.21
CA VAL A 6 0.29 -6.05 -18.21
C VAL A 6 -0.79 -5.46 -17.30
N VAL A 7 -0.63 -4.20 -16.87
CA VAL A 7 -1.65 -3.47 -16.07
C VAL A 7 -2.93 -3.26 -16.88
N VAL A 8 -2.82 -2.92 -18.17
CA VAL A 8 -3.99 -2.74 -19.04
C VAL A 8 -4.72 -4.06 -19.30
N LEU A 9 -3.99 -5.18 -19.47
CA LEU A 9 -4.60 -6.50 -19.70
C LEU A 9 -5.35 -7.03 -18.48
N SER A 10 -4.84 -6.77 -17.26
CA SER A 10 -5.52 -7.15 -16.02
C SER A 10 -6.74 -6.27 -15.73
N LEU A 11 -6.80 -5.04 -16.24
CA LEU A 11 -7.97 -4.15 -16.18
C LEU A 11 -9.11 -4.52 -17.16
N THR A 12 -8.84 -5.33 -18.19
CA THR A 12 -9.86 -5.78 -19.16
C THR A 12 -10.88 -6.75 -18.54
N SER A 13 -10.51 -7.51 -17.51
CA SER A 13 -11.43 -8.43 -16.84
C SER A 13 -12.27 -7.68 -15.80
N LYS A 14 -13.61 -7.72 -15.94
CA LYS A 14 -14.55 -7.04 -15.03
C LYS A 14 -14.31 -7.37 -13.54
N LYS A 15 -13.94 -8.62 -13.22
CA LYS A 15 -13.67 -9.06 -11.84
C LYS A 15 -12.41 -8.41 -11.27
N TRP A 16 -11.32 -8.38 -12.05
CA TRP A 16 -10.06 -7.76 -11.65
C TRP A 16 -10.16 -6.24 -11.57
N ARG A 17 -10.93 -5.63 -12.47
CA ARG A 17 -11.22 -4.19 -12.41
C ARG A 17 -11.92 -3.81 -11.12
N VAL A 18 -12.92 -4.57 -10.68
CA VAL A 18 -13.59 -4.34 -9.39
C VAL A 18 -12.61 -4.53 -8.23
N PHE A 19 -11.80 -5.59 -8.24
CA PHE A 19 -10.77 -5.81 -7.22
C PHE A 19 -9.81 -4.62 -7.07
N PHE A 20 -9.25 -4.11 -8.18
CA PHE A 20 -8.33 -2.97 -8.13
C PHE A 20 -9.02 -1.68 -7.66
N TRP A 21 -10.26 -1.42 -8.09
CA TRP A 21 -11.01 -0.27 -7.59
C TRP A 21 -11.30 -0.36 -6.09
N CYS A 22 -11.67 -1.54 -5.59
CA CYS A 22 -11.84 -1.78 -4.15
C CYS A 22 -10.52 -1.60 -3.39
N PHE A 23 -9.41 -2.09 -3.94
CA PHE A 23 -8.09 -1.99 -3.32
C PHE A 23 -7.59 -0.54 -3.26
N ILE A 24 -7.73 0.22 -4.34
CA ILE A 24 -7.40 1.66 -4.38
C ILE A 24 -8.26 2.43 -3.39
N ALA A 25 -9.58 2.15 -3.36
CA ALA A 25 -10.48 2.80 -2.41
C ALA A 25 -10.08 2.51 -0.95
N PHE A 26 -9.76 1.25 -0.63
CA PHE A 26 -9.31 0.85 0.70
C PHE A 26 -8.01 1.57 1.12
N ASN A 27 -7.00 1.59 0.26
CA ASN A 27 -5.73 2.25 0.56
C ASN A 27 -5.87 3.77 0.67
N THR A 28 -6.73 4.37 -0.16
CA THR A 28 -7.04 5.81 -0.06
C THR A 28 -7.75 6.14 1.26
N ILE A 29 -8.74 5.33 1.65
CA ILE A 29 -9.50 5.56 2.88
C ILE A 29 -8.59 5.47 4.11
N THR A 30 -7.76 4.43 4.18
CA THR A 30 -6.81 4.25 5.30
C THR A 30 -5.83 5.40 5.38
N SER A 31 -5.23 5.80 4.26
CA SER A 31 -4.30 6.95 4.20
C SER A 31 -4.95 8.27 4.63
N VAL A 32 -6.20 8.52 4.21
CA VAL A 32 -6.94 9.74 4.59
C VAL A 32 -7.29 9.74 6.07
N LEU A 33 -7.68 8.59 6.62
CA LEU A 33 -7.95 8.44 8.05
C LEU A 33 -6.70 8.68 8.88
N ASP A 34 -5.57 8.10 8.49
CA ASP A 34 -4.30 8.32 9.19
C ASP A 34 -3.90 9.79 9.16
N ALA A 35 -3.99 10.46 8.01
CA ALA A 35 -3.74 11.89 7.91
C ALA A 35 -4.66 12.69 8.85
N ALA A 36 -5.98 12.40 8.84
CA ALA A 36 -6.95 13.09 9.67
C ALA A 36 -6.70 12.91 11.18
N VAL A 37 -6.08 11.80 11.59
CA VAL A 37 -5.73 11.53 12.99
C VAL A 37 -4.38 12.15 13.37
N ILE A 38 -3.41 12.18 12.45
CA ILE A 38 -2.06 12.70 12.72
C ILE A 38 -2.02 14.23 12.74
N PHE A 39 -2.85 14.92 11.97
CA PHE A 39 -2.87 16.39 11.97
C PHE A 39 -3.22 17.01 13.34
N PRO A 40 -4.28 16.56 14.04
CA PRO A 40 -4.65 17.05 15.37
C PRO A 40 -3.96 16.31 16.52
N GLN A 41 -2.85 15.59 16.29
CA GLN A 41 -2.17 14.79 17.33
C GLN A 41 -1.68 15.61 18.54
N CYS A 42 -1.50 16.92 18.36
CA CYS A 42 -1.12 17.86 19.41
C CYS A 42 -2.09 19.04 19.46
N THR A 43 -2.39 19.50 20.67
CA THR A 43 -3.17 20.70 20.93
C THR A 43 -2.29 21.71 21.68
N PRO A 44 -1.91 22.85 21.08
CA PRO A 44 -2.23 23.29 19.72
C PRO A 44 -1.41 22.57 18.63
N VAL A 45 -1.89 22.60 17.38
CA VAL A 45 -1.23 21.92 16.24
C VAL A 45 0.16 22.51 15.96
N GLU A 46 0.41 23.77 16.34
CA GLU A 46 1.73 24.38 16.22
C GLU A 46 2.81 23.63 16.99
N LEU A 47 2.45 22.98 18.12
CA LEU A 47 3.36 22.19 18.94
C LEU A 47 4.05 21.07 18.17
N ASN A 48 3.44 20.63 17.07
CA ASN A 48 3.95 19.54 16.25
C ASN A 48 5.23 19.94 15.49
N TRP A 49 5.41 21.22 15.18
CA TRP A 49 6.60 21.75 14.47
C TRP A 49 7.38 22.80 15.28
N ASP A 50 6.74 23.46 16.25
CA ASP A 50 7.36 24.40 17.17
C ASP A 50 7.25 23.90 18.62
N LYS A 51 8.35 23.33 19.12
CA LYS A 51 8.43 22.80 20.49
C LYS A 51 8.54 23.88 21.57
N SER A 52 8.57 25.16 21.19
CA SER A 52 8.60 26.28 22.15
C SER A 52 7.21 26.68 22.64
N VAL A 53 6.14 26.23 21.98
CA VAL A 53 4.76 26.44 22.38
C VAL A 53 4.40 25.49 23.53
N GLU A 54 3.63 25.94 24.52
CA GLU A 54 3.09 25.05 25.55
C GLU A 54 1.81 24.37 25.06
N GLY A 55 1.71 23.05 25.28
CA GLY A 55 0.51 22.29 24.92
C GLY A 55 0.61 20.84 25.34
N HIS A 56 -0.39 20.05 24.92
CA HIS A 56 -0.43 18.63 25.17
C HIS A 56 -0.54 17.87 23.84
N CYS A 57 0.29 16.84 23.68
CA CYS A 57 0.15 15.85 22.61
C CYS A 57 -0.51 14.58 23.15
N TRP A 58 -1.09 13.80 22.25
CA TRP A 58 -1.54 12.46 22.57
C TRP A 58 -0.38 11.61 23.08
N SER A 59 -0.69 10.53 23.82
CA SER A 59 0.34 9.66 24.37
C SER A 59 1.22 9.08 23.26
N ALA A 60 2.54 9.02 23.50
CA ALA A 60 3.49 8.47 22.52
C ALA A 60 3.09 7.06 22.08
N ASN A 61 2.58 6.24 23.02
CA ASN A 61 2.08 4.90 22.74
C ASN A 61 0.92 4.88 21.74
N ALA A 62 0.03 5.88 21.75
CA ALA A 62 -1.09 5.95 20.81
C ALA A 62 -0.58 6.29 19.39
N ILE A 63 0.35 7.22 19.29
CA ILE A 63 0.96 7.63 18.01
C ILE A 63 1.76 6.46 17.42
N ASP A 64 2.57 5.78 18.22
CA ASP A 64 3.34 4.61 17.79
C ASP A 64 2.42 3.46 17.35
N ALA A 65 1.34 3.19 18.09
CA ALA A 65 0.38 2.15 17.72
C ALA A 65 -0.29 2.44 16.36
N ILE A 66 -0.66 3.69 16.10
CA ILE A 66 -1.23 4.12 14.81
C ILE A 66 -0.18 3.95 13.70
N GLY A 67 1.05 4.44 13.92
CA GLY A 67 2.12 4.33 12.93
C GLY A 67 2.48 2.89 12.57
N ILE A 68 2.58 2.00 13.57
CA ILE A 68 2.84 0.57 13.36
C ILE A 68 1.69 -0.08 12.60
N THR A 69 0.44 0.26 12.94
CA THR A 69 -0.75 -0.30 12.27
C THR A 69 -0.80 0.12 10.80
N GLN A 70 -0.58 1.40 10.51
CA GLN A 70 -0.53 1.91 9.14
C GLN A 70 0.61 1.24 8.36
N GLY A 71 1.81 1.18 8.94
CA GLY A 71 2.96 0.52 8.30
C GLY A 71 2.71 -0.96 8.02
N ALA A 72 2.04 -1.68 8.92
CA ALA A 72 1.65 -3.07 8.70
C ALA A 72 0.62 -3.21 7.56
N ILE A 73 -0.36 -2.30 7.48
CA ILE A 73 -1.32 -2.27 6.38
C ILE A 73 -0.59 -2.03 5.06
N ALA A 74 0.28 -1.02 4.99
CA ALA A 74 1.07 -0.69 3.80
C ALA A 74 1.92 -1.89 3.33
N ALA A 75 2.68 -2.50 4.24
CA ALA A 75 3.50 -3.67 3.93
C ALA A 75 2.66 -4.87 3.45
N SER A 76 1.49 -5.09 4.05
CA SER A 76 0.57 -6.15 3.62
C SER A 76 0.00 -5.91 2.22
N THR A 77 -0.30 -4.65 1.89
CA THR A 77 -0.80 -4.26 0.57
C THR A 77 0.27 -4.43 -0.50
N ASP A 78 1.53 -4.09 -0.22
CA ASP A 78 2.65 -4.31 -1.14
C ASP A 78 2.89 -5.79 -1.38
N PHE A 79 2.82 -6.61 -0.32
CA PHE A 79 2.95 -8.06 -0.45
C PHE A 79 1.85 -8.66 -1.33
N ALA A 80 0.60 -8.24 -1.12
CA ALA A 80 -0.54 -8.68 -1.92
C ALA A 80 -0.37 -8.32 -3.41
N LEU A 81 0.13 -7.11 -3.70
CA LEU A 81 0.40 -6.66 -5.07
C LEU A 81 1.56 -7.42 -5.72
N SER A 82 2.59 -7.82 -4.96
CA SER A 82 3.71 -8.62 -5.48
C SER A 82 3.29 -10.04 -5.90
N ILE A 83 2.32 -10.63 -5.19
CA ILE A 83 1.81 -11.98 -5.47
C ILE A 83 0.83 -12.01 -6.64
N LEU A 84 0.13 -10.89 -6.86
CA LEU A 84 -0.91 -10.73 -7.87
C LEU A 84 -0.49 -11.19 -9.29
N PRO A 85 0.67 -10.79 -9.84
CA PRO A 85 1.13 -11.30 -11.14
C PRO A 85 1.38 -12.81 -11.11
N ILE A 86 1.92 -13.36 -10.03
CA ILE A 86 2.20 -14.80 -9.92
C ILE A 86 0.90 -15.62 -10.01
N VAL A 87 -0.15 -15.19 -9.31
CA VAL A 87 -1.47 -15.84 -9.33
C VAL A 87 -2.14 -15.70 -10.70
N PHE A 88 -2.06 -14.52 -11.32
CA PHE A 88 -2.59 -14.28 -12.66
C PHE A 88 -1.93 -15.19 -13.72
N LEU A 89 -0.60 -15.32 -13.66
CA LEU A 89 0.19 -16.10 -14.62
C LEU A 89 0.07 -17.61 -14.41
N TRP A 90 -0.38 -18.07 -13.24
CA TRP A 90 -0.57 -19.50 -12.97
C TRP A 90 -1.71 -20.11 -13.81
N ASN A 91 -2.74 -19.31 -14.11
CA ASN A 91 -3.89 -19.76 -14.91
C ASN A 91 -3.67 -19.64 -16.43
N ILE A 92 -2.60 -18.97 -16.88
CA ILE A 92 -2.31 -18.78 -18.31
C ILE A 92 -1.18 -19.72 -18.73
N LYS A 93 -1.34 -20.41 -19.86
CA LYS A 93 -0.31 -21.25 -20.49
C LYS A 93 0.83 -20.39 -21.05
N LEU A 94 1.71 -19.90 -20.18
CA LEU A 94 2.91 -19.17 -20.58
C LEU A 94 4.15 -20.08 -20.63
N PRO A 95 5.10 -19.81 -21.52
CA PRO A 95 6.36 -20.53 -21.57
C PRO A 95 7.16 -20.33 -20.27
N LYS A 96 7.73 -21.42 -19.74
CA LYS A 96 8.41 -21.46 -18.42
C LYS A 96 9.48 -20.40 -18.22
N ARG A 97 10.16 -19.96 -19.29
CA ARG A 97 11.17 -18.88 -19.27
C ARG A 97 10.59 -17.55 -18.77
N VAL A 98 9.38 -17.22 -19.19
CA VAL A 98 8.66 -16.00 -18.77
C VAL A 98 8.21 -16.13 -17.31
N LYS A 99 7.78 -17.32 -16.89
CA LYS A 99 7.37 -17.60 -15.50
C LYS A 99 8.54 -17.39 -14.51
N VAL A 100 9.74 -17.89 -14.84
CA VAL A 100 10.95 -17.71 -14.02
C VAL A 100 11.40 -16.25 -14.01
N GLY A 101 11.37 -15.57 -15.16
CA GLY A 101 11.71 -14.15 -15.24
C GLY A 101 10.81 -13.29 -14.34
N ILE A 102 9.51 -13.57 -14.29
CA ILE A 102 8.57 -12.81 -13.45
C ILE A 102 8.79 -13.09 -11.97
N CYS A 103 9.04 -14.34 -11.56
CA CYS A 103 9.44 -14.63 -10.18
C CYS A 103 10.75 -13.92 -9.79
N GLY A 104 11.73 -13.85 -10.70
CA GLY A 104 12.99 -13.16 -10.45
C GLY A 104 12.84 -11.64 -10.30
N ILE A 105 12.04 -11.01 -11.16
CA ILE A 105 11.80 -9.56 -11.09
C ILE A 105 10.97 -9.20 -9.84
N MET A 106 10.01 -10.04 -9.45
CA MET A 106 9.24 -9.85 -8.21
C MET A 106 10.11 -9.98 -6.96
N ALA A 107 11.07 -10.92 -6.97
CA ALA A 107 12.04 -11.06 -5.87
C ALA A 107 13.04 -9.89 -5.79
N LEU A 108 13.38 -9.29 -6.93
CA LEU A 108 14.25 -8.10 -6.98
C LEU A 108 13.58 -6.82 -6.45
N GLY A 109 12.25 -6.77 -6.40
CA GLY A 109 11.53 -5.65 -5.76
C GLY A 109 11.56 -5.69 -4.22
N PHE A 110 12.10 -6.75 -3.63
CA PHE A 110 12.21 -6.98 -2.19
C PHE A 110 13.58 -6.61 -1.61
N ALA A 111 14.52 -6.10 -2.43
CA ALA A 111 15.89 -5.74 -2.05
C ALA A 111 16.16 -4.24 -2.19
#